data_AF-A0AAD9Z8D1-F1
#
_entry.id   AF-A0AAD9Z8D1-F1
#
_cell.length_a   1.000
_cell.length_b   1.000
_cell.length_c   1.000
_cell.angle_alpha   90.00
_cell.angle_beta   90.00
_cell.angle_gamma   90.00
#
_symmetry.space_group_name_H-M   'P 1'
#
loop_
_entity.id
_entity.type
_entity.pdbx_description
1 polymer ?
#
loop_
_entity_poly.entity_id
_entity_poly.type
_entity_poly.pdbx_seq_one_letter_code
_entity_poly.pdbx_strand_id
1 'polypeptide(L)'
;MCTLRCLGEFDDYDSKRGKEHTRHGLVWEKPEVNSTVFSLHRVITEFPKPLSKDRIILAHKLAAAIQYLHSVHRTHIALRSDNVLFFSSNDTLDIAQPRLIGFKYSRSPGRDGRFWEGPEAACNVWTELYAHQDCPGMGNKPAYRKTFDIYSLGIILLEISHWKTIDHVLGLNMNHATTRNLNAANIRYCLLELDKKFVGQVLGEMGETYQLAVRCCLDGSSMTGISYDDQDFGVRLDTEFAKTVLQWLEYPQLEG
;
A
#
# COMPACT_ATOMS: atom_id res chain seq x y z
N MET A 1 6.30 -12.56 9.29
CA MET A 1 6.44 -11.09 9.33
C MET A 1 6.88 -10.62 7.95
N CYS A 2 6.14 -9.72 7.29
CA CYS A 2 6.40 -9.29 5.91
C CYS A 2 7.39 -8.12 5.84
N THR A 3 8.47 -8.17 6.61
CA THR A 3 9.53 -7.16 6.63
C THR A 3 10.88 -7.84 6.55
N LEU A 4 11.89 -7.14 6.01
CA LEU A 4 13.26 -7.60 6.08
C LEU A 4 13.82 -7.42 7.50
N ARG A 5 14.93 -8.09 7.81
CA ARG A 5 15.65 -7.83 9.06
C ARG A 5 16.37 -6.48 8.93
N CYS A 6 16.09 -5.55 9.84
CA CYS A 6 16.83 -4.30 9.88
C CYS A 6 18.23 -4.55 10.45
N LEU A 7 19.26 -4.13 9.72
CA LEU A 7 20.67 -4.21 10.14
C LEU A 7 21.13 -2.94 10.87
N GLY A 8 20.44 -1.83 10.64
CA GLY A 8 20.73 -0.56 11.30
C GLY A 8 20.18 0.63 10.52
N GLU A 9 20.54 1.81 10.98
CA GLU A 9 20.30 3.08 10.30
C GLU A 9 21.61 3.65 9.76
N PHE A 10 21.52 4.44 8.71
CA PHE A 10 22.64 5.23 8.21
C PHE A 10 22.21 6.69 8.09
N ASP A 11 23.12 7.56 8.49
CA ASP A 11 22.98 9.00 8.36
C ASP A 11 24.00 9.49 7.36
N ASP A 12 23.53 9.88 6.18
CA ASP A 12 24.36 10.54 5.18
C ASP A 12 24.41 12.04 5.48
N TYR A 13 25.35 12.40 6.36
CA TYR A 13 25.64 13.77 6.75
C TYR A 13 26.65 14.40 5.80
N ASP A 14 26.18 15.30 4.92
CA ASP A 14 27.05 16.12 4.09
C ASP A 14 27.45 17.40 4.84
N SER A 15 28.68 17.38 5.41
CA SER A 15 29.29 18.52 6.10
C SER A 15 29.32 19.83 5.29
N LYS A 16 29.24 19.77 3.95
CA LYS A 16 29.24 20.95 3.07
C LYS A 16 27.86 21.54 2.84
N ARG A 17 26.80 20.75 2.99
CA ARG A 17 25.40 21.18 2.77
C ARG A 17 24.69 21.56 4.07
N GLY A 18 25.25 21.23 5.22
CA GLY A 18 24.67 21.55 6.52
C GLY A 18 23.62 20.52 6.97
N LYS A 19 23.21 20.59 8.24
CA LYS A 19 22.34 19.58 8.89
C LYS A 19 20.98 19.40 8.20
N GLU A 20 20.52 20.39 7.44
CA GLU A 20 19.22 20.37 6.73
C GLU A 20 19.18 19.42 5.52
N HIS A 21 20.33 18.92 5.07
CA HIS A 21 20.43 17.96 3.96
C HIS A 21 20.83 16.54 4.41
N THR A 22 20.72 16.24 5.70
CA THR A 22 21.02 14.90 6.23
C THR A 22 20.00 13.91 5.71
N ARG A 23 20.44 12.88 4.98
CA ARG A 23 19.56 11.79 4.54
C ARG A 23 19.67 10.65 5.52
N HIS A 24 18.55 10.34 6.18
CA HIS A 24 18.43 9.18 7.06
C HIS A 24 17.90 7.99 6.24
N GLY A 25 18.49 6.82 6.41
CA GLY A 25 18.00 5.61 5.77
C GLY A 25 18.16 4.37 6.63
N LEU A 26 17.37 3.35 6.35
CA LEU A 26 17.44 2.06 7.03
C LEU A 26 18.15 1.05 6.13
N VAL A 27 19.06 0.28 6.71
CA VAL A 27 19.78 -0.81 6.05
C VAL A 27 19.05 -2.11 6.37
N TRP A 28 18.72 -2.88 5.34
CA TRP A 28 18.01 -4.14 5.48
C TRP A 28 18.89 -5.32 5.03
N GLU A 29 18.76 -6.44 5.71
CA GLU A 29 19.40 -7.69 5.32
C GLU A 29 18.76 -8.23 4.04
N LYS A 30 19.58 -8.51 3.04
CA LYS A 30 19.15 -9.28 1.87
C LYS A 30 19.08 -10.76 2.28
N PRO A 31 17.91 -11.43 2.19
CA PRO A 31 17.76 -12.80 2.70
C PRO A 31 18.71 -13.81 2.05
N GLU A 32 19.03 -13.61 0.77
CA GLU A 32 19.95 -14.46 0.02
C GLU A 32 20.89 -13.59 -0.83
N VAL A 33 22.20 -13.78 -0.67
CA VAL A 33 23.22 -12.94 -1.34
C VAL A 33 23.04 -12.95 -2.86
N ASN A 34 22.72 -14.11 -3.44
CA ASN A 34 22.62 -14.30 -4.89
C ASN A 34 21.19 -14.20 -5.44
N SER A 35 20.17 -13.93 -4.61
CA SER A 35 18.80 -13.85 -5.12
C SER A 35 18.59 -12.61 -5.98
N THR A 36 17.82 -12.74 -7.06
CA THR A 36 17.32 -11.61 -7.83
C THR A 36 16.14 -10.97 -7.09
N VAL A 37 16.06 -9.64 -7.12
CA VAL A 37 15.02 -8.87 -6.44
C VAL A 37 14.02 -8.33 -7.46
N PHE A 38 12.74 -8.56 -7.20
CA PHE A 38 11.64 -8.04 -8.02
C PHE A 38 10.66 -7.26 -7.14
N SER A 39 10.16 -6.12 -7.62
CA SER A 39 9.01 -5.45 -7.01
C SER A 39 7.71 -6.08 -7.51
N LEU A 40 6.61 -5.94 -6.77
CA LEU A 40 5.29 -6.39 -7.22
C LEU A 40 4.91 -5.77 -8.57
N HIS A 41 5.29 -4.51 -8.80
CA HIS A 41 5.12 -3.86 -10.09
C HIS A 41 5.74 -4.69 -11.23
N ARG A 42 7.03 -5.02 -11.09
CA ARG A 42 7.75 -5.85 -12.08
C ARG A 42 7.18 -7.26 -12.19
N VAL A 43 6.80 -7.85 -11.07
CA VAL A 43 6.20 -9.19 -11.03
C VAL A 43 4.90 -9.22 -11.84
N ILE A 44 4.04 -8.22 -11.67
CA ILE A 44 2.78 -8.10 -12.41
C ILE A 44 3.02 -7.92 -13.92
N THR A 45 4.07 -7.18 -14.31
CA THR A 45 4.36 -6.90 -15.73
C THR A 45 5.12 -8.01 -16.45
N GLU A 46 6.01 -8.71 -15.74
CA GLU A 46 6.98 -9.64 -16.35
C GLU A 46 6.59 -11.12 -16.17
N PHE A 47 5.75 -11.44 -15.16
CA PHE A 47 5.41 -12.84 -14.82
C PHE A 47 3.94 -13.15 -15.14
N PRO A 48 3.63 -14.41 -15.51
CA PRO A 48 2.27 -14.83 -15.79
C PRO A 48 1.39 -14.70 -14.55
N LYS A 49 0.10 -14.43 -14.76
CA LYS A 49 -0.92 -14.32 -13.71
C LYS A 49 -1.01 -15.61 -12.89
N PRO A 50 -0.69 -15.59 -11.58
CA PRO A 50 -0.79 -16.76 -10.72
C PRO A 50 -2.24 -17.15 -10.43
N LEU A 51 -2.41 -18.33 -9.82
CA LEU A 51 -3.71 -18.79 -9.36
C LEU A 51 -4.32 -17.80 -8.36
N SER A 52 -5.65 -17.74 -8.31
CA SER A 52 -6.38 -16.89 -7.35
C SER A 52 -5.95 -17.18 -5.91
N LYS A 53 -5.76 -18.45 -5.55
CA LYS A 53 -5.29 -18.87 -4.21
C LYS A 53 -4.00 -18.17 -3.78
N ASP A 54 -2.97 -18.18 -4.63
CA ASP A 54 -1.67 -17.59 -4.32
C ASP A 54 -1.76 -16.07 -4.19
N ARG A 55 -2.60 -15.45 -5.02
CA ARG A 55 -2.88 -14.01 -4.98
C ARG A 55 -3.65 -13.60 -3.73
N ILE A 56 -4.58 -14.42 -3.25
CA ILE A 56 -5.27 -14.21 -1.97
C ILE A 56 -4.28 -14.32 -0.81
N ILE A 57 -3.37 -15.30 -0.82
CA ILE A 57 -2.32 -15.45 0.20
C ILE A 57 -1.42 -14.20 0.23
N LEU A 58 -1.00 -13.70 -0.94
CA LEU A 58 -0.24 -12.45 -1.05
C LEU A 58 -1.02 -11.27 -0.45
N ALA A 59 -2.27 -11.08 -0.86
CA ALA A 59 -3.13 -10.01 -0.36
C ALA A 59 -3.30 -10.07 1.17
N HIS A 60 -3.59 -11.24 1.72
CA HIS A 60 -3.72 -11.45 3.16
C HIS A 60 -2.42 -11.11 3.89
N LYS A 61 -1.26 -11.54 3.39
CA LYS A 61 0.04 -11.23 3.99
C LYS A 61 0.37 -9.74 3.99
N LEU A 62 -0.03 -9.01 2.96
CA LEU A 62 0.11 -7.55 2.90
C LEU A 62 -0.84 -6.88 3.90
N ALA A 63 -2.12 -7.27 3.92
CA ALA A 63 -3.11 -6.74 4.87
C ALA A 63 -2.68 -6.98 6.33
N ALA A 64 -2.20 -8.18 6.66
CA ALA A 64 -1.69 -8.52 7.98
C ALA A 64 -0.49 -7.64 8.39
N ALA A 65 0.38 -7.32 7.43
CA ALA A 65 1.55 -6.46 7.69
C ALA A 65 1.13 -5.01 7.97
N ILE A 66 0.15 -4.48 7.23
CA ILE A 66 -0.41 -3.15 7.48
C ILE A 66 -1.13 -3.10 8.84
N GLN A 67 -1.94 -4.12 9.16
CA GLN A 67 -2.57 -4.25 10.48
C GLN A 67 -1.53 -4.25 11.61
N TYR A 68 -0.42 -4.99 11.45
CA TYR A 68 0.65 -5.01 12.44
C TYR A 68 1.25 -3.62 12.64
N LEU A 69 1.60 -2.90 11.57
CA LEU A 69 2.14 -1.53 11.65
C LEU A 69 1.18 -0.59 12.37
N HIS A 70 -0.10 -0.66 12.02
CA HIS A 70 -1.12 0.17 12.62
C HIS A 70 -1.28 -0.12 14.12
N SER A 71 -1.22 -1.39 14.54
CA SER A 71 -1.32 -1.77 15.95
C SER A 71 -0.18 -1.24 16.82
N VAL A 72 1.01 -1.04 16.23
CA VAL A 72 2.17 -0.41 16.89
C VAL A 72 2.25 1.09 16.64
N HIS A 73 1.15 1.72 16.22
CA HIS A 73 1.05 3.15 15.96
C HIS A 73 2.10 3.64 14.96
N ARG A 74 2.26 2.91 13.85
CA ARG A 74 3.12 3.28 12.72
C ARG A 74 2.31 3.24 11.42
N THR A 75 2.62 4.16 10.52
CA THR A 75 2.12 4.20 9.13
C THR A 75 3.27 3.93 8.16
N HIS A 76 2.95 3.34 7.01
CA HIS A 76 3.92 3.06 5.95
C HIS A 76 4.23 4.31 5.13
N ILE A 77 3.23 5.17 4.90
CA ILE A 77 3.32 6.50 4.25
C ILE A 77 3.60 6.46 2.74
N ALA A 78 4.28 5.43 2.25
CA ALA A 78 4.63 5.24 0.85
C ALA A 78 4.22 3.86 0.32
N LEU A 79 3.08 3.31 0.75
CA LEU A 79 2.65 1.99 0.31
C LEU A 79 2.29 2.00 -1.19
N ARG A 80 2.94 1.15 -2.00
CA ARG A 80 2.74 0.99 -3.45
C ARG A 80 3.35 -0.33 -3.94
N SER A 81 3.02 -0.76 -5.16
CA SER A 81 3.54 -2.01 -5.74
C SER A 81 5.08 -2.06 -5.84
N ASP A 82 5.75 -0.94 -6.08
CA ASP A 82 7.22 -0.86 -6.07
C ASP A 82 7.86 -1.18 -4.71
N ASN A 83 7.10 -0.98 -3.63
CA ASN A 83 7.55 -1.13 -2.26
C ASN A 83 7.21 -2.51 -1.66
N VAL A 84 6.69 -3.42 -2.48
CA VAL A 84 6.51 -4.85 -2.16
C VAL A 84 7.57 -5.64 -2.93
N LEU A 85 8.53 -6.22 -2.23
CA LEU A 85 9.61 -6.99 -2.84
C LEU A 85 9.41 -8.50 -2.73
N PHE A 86 9.98 -9.19 -3.70
CA PHE A 86 10.14 -10.62 -3.76
C PHE A 86 11.59 -10.96 -4.06
N PHE A 87 12.06 -12.08 -3.52
CA PHE A 87 13.41 -12.58 -3.71
C PHE A 87 13.30 -13.93 -4.41
N SER A 88 13.97 -14.07 -5.55
CA SER A 88 13.99 -15.30 -6.33
C SER A 88 15.35 -15.97 -6.24
N SER A 89 15.34 -17.25 -5.86
CA SER A 89 16.49 -18.15 -5.94
C SER A 89 16.25 -19.10 -7.11
N ASN A 90 17.22 -19.21 -8.03
CA ASN A 90 17.16 -20.14 -9.16
C ASN A 90 15.94 -19.95 -10.10
N ASP A 91 15.60 -18.70 -10.43
CA ASP A 91 14.50 -18.30 -11.34
C ASP A 91 13.09 -18.73 -10.91
N THR A 92 12.93 -19.28 -9.70
CA THR A 92 11.61 -19.55 -9.12
C THR A 92 11.21 -18.39 -8.21
N LEU A 93 10.03 -17.82 -8.46
CA LEU A 93 9.52 -16.67 -7.72
C LEU A 93 8.33 -17.11 -6.86
N ASP A 94 8.51 -17.11 -5.54
CA ASP A 94 7.42 -17.37 -4.60
C ASP A 94 6.70 -16.06 -4.22
N ILE A 95 5.54 -15.83 -4.84
CA ILE A 95 4.71 -14.66 -4.53
C ILE A 95 4.05 -14.72 -3.15
N ALA A 96 4.09 -15.87 -2.47
CA ALA A 96 3.62 -15.98 -1.10
C ALA A 96 4.62 -15.40 -0.11
N GLN A 97 5.82 -14.96 -0.51
CA GLN A 97 6.84 -14.41 0.40
C GLN A 97 7.15 -12.93 0.15
N PRO A 98 6.15 -12.02 0.23
CA PRO A 98 6.41 -10.60 0.05
C PRO A 98 7.24 -10.02 1.20
N ARG A 99 7.97 -8.94 0.91
CA ARG A 99 8.67 -8.10 1.89
C ARG A 99 8.33 -6.63 1.63
N LEU A 100 7.72 -5.98 2.61
CA LEU A 100 7.48 -4.53 2.55
C LEU A 100 8.78 -3.78 2.83
N ILE A 101 9.01 -2.75 2.02
CA ILE A 101 10.12 -1.80 2.15
C ILE A 101 9.63 -0.38 1.93
N GLY A 102 10.51 0.62 2.05
CA GLY A 102 10.15 2.00 1.76
C GLY A 102 9.36 2.67 2.88
N PHE A 103 9.48 2.14 4.10
CA PHE A 103 9.07 2.82 5.32
C PHE A 103 9.73 4.19 5.38
N LYS A 104 8.94 5.26 5.21
CA LYS A 104 9.43 6.61 5.47
C LYS A 104 9.47 6.85 6.98
N TYR A 105 10.46 7.60 7.43
CA TYR A 105 10.59 7.93 8.85
C TYR A 105 9.35 8.71 9.28
N SER A 106 8.52 8.08 10.11
CA SER A 106 7.43 8.77 10.80
C SER A 106 7.94 9.16 12.18
N ARG A 107 8.02 10.46 12.48
CA ARG A 107 8.18 10.88 13.88
C ARG A 107 6.98 10.35 14.66
N SER A 108 7.22 9.92 15.91
CA SER A 108 6.20 9.34 16.79
C SER A 108 4.89 10.14 16.75
N PRO A 109 3.73 9.47 16.70
CA PRO A 109 2.46 10.16 16.65
C PRO A 109 2.27 11.00 17.92
N GLY A 110 1.59 12.14 17.78
CA GLY A 110 1.05 12.85 18.94
C GLY A 110 0.03 11.96 19.68
N ARG A 111 -0.42 12.39 20.86
CA ARG A 111 -1.48 11.70 21.64
C ARG A 111 -2.82 11.53 20.89
N ASP A 112 -2.94 12.15 19.73
CA ASP A 112 -4.09 12.16 18.82
C ASP A 112 -3.96 11.16 17.66
N GLY A 113 -2.89 10.34 17.62
CA GLY A 113 -2.65 9.38 16.54
C GLY A 113 -2.23 10.01 15.21
N ARG A 114 -1.86 11.31 15.19
CA ARG A 114 -1.46 12.04 13.99
C ARG A 114 0.07 12.08 13.84
N PHE A 115 0.56 11.86 12.62
CA PHE A 115 1.99 11.93 12.28
C PHE A 115 2.34 13.27 11.64
N TRP A 116 3.30 13.99 12.23
CA TRP A 116 3.58 15.40 11.90
C TRP A 116 4.43 15.63 10.64
N GLU A 117 5.06 14.61 10.08
CA GLU A 117 5.75 14.71 8.79
C GLU A 117 4.90 14.02 7.72
N GLY A 118 4.25 14.84 6.89
CA GLY A 118 3.71 14.36 5.62
C GLY A 118 4.86 13.91 4.72
N PRO A 119 4.62 13.01 3.74
CA PRO A 119 5.63 12.70 2.76
C PRO A 119 6.11 14.01 2.12
N GLU A 120 7.43 14.26 2.11
CA GLU A 120 8.03 15.24 1.19
C GLU A 120 7.35 15.04 -0.16
N ALA A 121 6.71 16.10 -0.66
CA ALA A 121 5.84 16.05 -1.84
C ALA A 121 6.56 15.31 -2.96
N ALA A 122 6.27 14.02 -3.09
CA ALA A 122 6.83 13.20 -4.14
C ALA A 122 6.07 13.61 -5.39
N CYS A 123 6.59 14.64 -6.08
CA CYS A 123 6.13 15.15 -7.37
C CYS A 123 6.33 14.09 -8.48
N ASN A 124 5.72 12.92 -8.34
CA ASN A 124 5.57 11.99 -9.45
C ASN A 124 4.15 11.43 -9.47
N VAL A 125 3.57 11.42 -10.67
CA VAL A 125 2.21 10.93 -10.96
C VAL A 125 2.00 9.50 -10.45
N TRP A 126 3.07 8.70 -10.49
CA TRP A 126 3.07 7.31 -10.02
C TRP A 126 2.77 7.18 -8.53
N THR A 127 3.20 8.12 -7.70
CA THR A 127 2.91 8.12 -6.25
C THR A 127 1.52 8.67 -5.97
N GLU A 128 1.00 9.57 -6.82
CA GLU A 128 -0.35 10.12 -6.69
C GLU A 128 -1.45 9.07 -6.94
N LEU A 129 -1.20 8.06 -7.78
CA LEU A 129 -2.15 6.96 -8.04
C LEU A 129 -2.45 6.11 -6.79
N TYR A 130 -1.51 6.04 -5.84
CA TYR A 130 -1.69 5.29 -4.58
C TYR A 130 -2.08 6.21 -3.42
N ALA A 131 -2.07 7.53 -3.60
CA ALA A 131 -2.30 8.48 -2.53
C ALA A 131 -3.80 8.75 -2.32
N HIS A 132 -4.24 8.74 -1.07
CA HIS A 132 -5.58 9.21 -0.74
C HIS A 132 -5.70 10.73 -1.02
N GLN A 133 -6.88 11.20 -1.44
CA GLN A 133 -7.12 12.61 -1.83
C GLN A 133 -6.76 13.64 -0.74
N ASP A 134 -6.86 13.21 0.52
CA ASP A 134 -6.61 14.02 1.71
C ASP A 134 -5.16 13.91 2.22
N CYS A 135 -4.31 13.14 1.53
CA CYS A 135 -2.90 12.98 1.87
C CYS A 135 -2.15 14.32 1.72
N PRO A 136 -1.27 14.70 2.66
CA PRO A 136 -0.50 15.93 2.60
C PRO A 136 0.57 15.87 1.50
N GLY A 137 0.28 16.53 0.38
CA GLY A 137 1.22 16.80 -0.71
C GLY A 137 0.77 17.96 -1.61
N MET A 138 -0.34 18.63 -1.24
CA MET A 138 -0.99 19.72 -1.99
C MET A 138 -1.42 20.86 -1.03
N GLY A 139 -0.50 21.37 -0.21
CA GLY A 139 -0.72 22.53 0.68
C GLY A 139 -0.85 22.20 2.18
N ASN A 140 -1.35 23.17 2.97
CA ASN A 140 -1.59 23.11 4.44
C ASN A 140 -2.69 22.08 4.82
N LYS A 141 -2.46 20.80 4.52
CA LYS A 141 -3.37 19.68 4.78
C LYS A 141 -2.99 18.92 6.06
N PRO A 142 -3.96 18.24 6.71
CA PRO A 142 -3.76 17.61 8.03
C PRO A 142 -2.75 16.47 8.00
N ALA A 143 -2.03 16.27 9.10
CA ALA A 143 -1.10 15.15 9.35
C ALA A 143 -1.53 13.79 8.75
N TYR A 144 -0.55 12.99 8.30
CA TYR A 144 -0.77 11.67 7.69
C TYR A 144 -1.52 10.73 8.65
N ARG A 145 -2.43 9.90 8.11
CA ARG A 145 -3.33 9.01 8.88
C ARG A 145 -3.27 7.57 8.36
N LYS A 146 -3.58 6.62 9.24
CA LYS A 146 -3.70 5.17 8.94
C LYS A 146 -4.65 4.87 7.76
N THR A 147 -5.71 5.66 7.60
CA THR A 147 -6.66 5.50 6.49
C THR A 147 -6.02 5.68 5.11
N PHE A 148 -4.91 6.42 5.02
CA PHE A 148 -4.21 6.61 3.75
C PHE A 148 -3.43 5.35 3.35
N ASP A 149 -2.81 4.64 4.29
CA ASP A 149 -2.19 3.33 4.02
C ASP A 149 -3.25 2.28 3.63
N ILE A 150 -4.43 2.31 4.27
CA ILE A 150 -5.56 1.42 3.92
C ILE A 150 -6.02 1.67 2.48
N TYR A 151 -6.13 2.93 2.07
CA TYR A 151 -6.46 3.28 0.68
C TYR A 151 -5.40 2.76 -0.30
N SER A 152 -4.12 3.01 -0.02
CA SER A 152 -3.01 2.51 -0.85
C SER A 152 -3.01 0.98 -0.94
N LEU A 153 -3.37 0.29 0.15
CA LEU A 153 -3.55 -1.16 0.15
C LEU A 153 -4.68 -1.57 -0.80
N GLY A 154 -5.82 -0.87 -0.79
CA GLY A 154 -6.94 -1.13 -1.70
C GLY A 154 -6.55 -1.06 -3.17
N ILE A 155 -5.68 -0.11 -3.54
CA ILE A 155 -5.12 -0.01 -4.89
C ILE A 155 -4.25 -1.22 -5.21
N ILE A 156 -3.36 -1.63 -4.31
CA ILE A 156 -2.52 -2.83 -4.51
C ILE A 156 -3.39 -4.10 -4.62
N LEU A 157 -4.47 -4.20 -3.84
CA LEU A 157 -5.40 -5.34 -3.93
C LEU A 157 -6.09 -5.41 -5.30
N LEU A 158 -6.41 -4.26 -5.92
CA LEU A 158 -6.91 -4.20 -7.30
C LEU A 158 -5.84 -4.64 -8.31
N GLU A 159 -4.59 -4.22 -8.14
CA GLU A 159 -3.50 -4.64 -9.02
C GLU A 159 -3.30 -6.16 -8.95
N ILE A 160 -3.34 -6.73 -7.75
CA ILE A 160 -3.26 -8.18 -7.52
C ILE A 160 -4.45 -8.91 -8.13
N SER A 161 -5.68 -8.38 -7.98
CA SER A 161 -6.87 -9.02 -8.52
C SER A 161 -6.84 -9.05 -10.04
N HIS A 162 -6.50 -7.94 -10.70
CA HIS A 162 -6.45 -7.89 -12.16
C HIS A 162 -5.17 -8.52 -12.73
N TRP A 163 -4.12 -8.59 -11.92
CA TRP A 163 -2.75 -8.86 -12.34
C TRP A 163 -2.29 -7.89 -13.44
N LYS A 164 -2.55 -6.62 -13.19
CA LYS A 164 -2.20 -5.47 -14.04
C LYS A 164 -1.86 -4.29 -13.13
N THR A 165 -0.94 -3.44 -13.56
CA THR A 165 -0.60 -2.22 -12.83
C THR A 165 -1.79 -1.25 -12.85
N ILE A 166 -1.90 -0.38 -11.86
CA ILE A 166 -3.08 0.47 -11.69
C ILE A 166 -3.34 1.39 -12.89
N ASP A 167 -2.29 1.86 -13.58
CA ASP A 167 -2.42 2.62 -14.82
C ASP A 167 -3.08 1.80 -15.93
N HIS A 168 -2.74 0.51 -16.07
CA HIS A 168 -3.37 -0.37 -17.04
C HIS A 168 -4.80 -0.75 -16.66
N VAL A 169 -5.08 -0.94 -15.37
CA VAL A 169 -6.45 -1.15 -14.87
C VAL A 169 -7.32 0.05 -15.22
N LEU A 170 -6.82 1.26 -14.96
CA LEU A 170 -7.52 2.52 -15.24
C LEU A 170 -7.52 2.91 -16.73
N GLY A 171 -6.78 2.21 -17.59
CA GLY A 171 -6.64 2.54 -19.01
C GLY A 171 -5.90 3.85 -19.26
N LEU A 172 -5.01 4.24 -18.35
CA LEU A 172 -4.20 5.45 -18.45
C LEU A 172 -3.01 5.21 -19.38
N ASN A 173 -2.86 6.06 -20.39
CA ASN A 173 -1.67 6.04 -21.23
C ASN A 173 -0.58 6.93 -20.59
N MET A 174 0.34 6.29 -19.88
CA MET A 174 1.40 6.98 -19.13
C MET A 174 2.47 7.61 -20.04
N ASN A 175 2.58 7.20 -21.31
CA ASN A 175 3.50 7.81 -22.28
C ASN A 175 3.06 9.22 -22.72
N HIS A 176 1.76 9.54 -22.58
CA HIS A 176 1.18 10.85 -22.89
C HIS A 176 0.74 11.64 -21.65
N ALA A 177 0.93 11.08 -20.46
CA ALA A 177 0.58 11.72 -19.20
C ALA A 177 1.63 12.77 -18.82
N THR A 178 1.66 13.91 -19.53
CA THR A 178 2.25 15.12 -18.96
C THR A 178 1.52 15.42 -17.65
N THR A 179 2.29 15.59 -16.59
CA THR A 179 2.03 15.76 -15.14
C THR A 179 0.91 16.74 -14.73
N ARG A 180 0.08 17.24 -15.65
CA ARG A 180 -0.97 18.25 -15.42
C ARG A 180 -2.41 17.76 -15.59
N ASN A 181 -2.67 16.62 -16.23
CA ASN A 181 -4.04 16.19 -16.54
C ASN A 181 -4.59 15.05 -15.66
N LEU A 182 -3.75 14.41 -14.85
CA LEU A 182 -4.17 13.39 -13.88
C LEU A 182 -4.20 14.01 -12.48
N ASN A 183 -5.16 14.91 -12.22
CA ASN A 183 -5.40 15.36 -10.85
C ASN A 183 -5.85 14.15 -10.00
N ALA A 184 -5.36 14.02 -8.77
CA ALA A 184 -5.81 12.99 -7.81
C ALA A 184 -7.35 12.94 -7.67
N ALA A 185 -8.03 14.10 -7.86
CA ALA A 185 -9.49 14.20 -7.92
C ALA A 185 -10.10 13.45 -9.13
N ASN A 186 -9.46 13.47 -10.30
CA ASN A 186 -9.88 12.72 -11.48
C ASN A 186 -9.64 11.22 -11.30
N ILE A 187 -8.54 10.82 -10.64
CA ILE A 187 -8.25 9.42 -10.31
C ILE A 187 -9.29 8.87 -9.34
N ARG A 188 -9.66 9.62 -8.29
CA ARG A 188 -10.74 9.23 -7.37
C ARG A 188 -12.12 9.24 -8.05
N TYR A 189 -12.42 10.22 -8.90
CA TYR A 189 -13.67 10.23 -9.67
C TYR A 189 -13.76 9.00 -10.57
N CYS A 190 -12.67 8.67 -11.27
CA CYS A 190 -12.57 7.38 -11.94
C CYS A 190 -12.82 6.27 -10.91
N LEU A 191 -12.01 6.10 -9.87
CA LEU A 191 -12.09 4.95 -8.95
C LEU A 191 -13.46 4.79 -8.24
N LEU A 192 -14.17 5.88 -7.95
CA LEU A 192 -15.50 5.87 -7.35
C LEU A 192 -16.60 5.56 -8.38
N GLU A 193 -16.51 6.08 -9.61
CA GLU A 193 -17.37 5.64 -10.73
C GLU A 193 -17.09 4.18 -11.12
N LEU A 194 -15.91 3.66 -10.75
CA LEU A 194 -15.43 2.31 -11.05
C LEU A 194 -15.89 1.23 -10.05
N ASP A 195 -16.71 1.57 -9.05
CA ASP A 195 -17.34 0.60 -8.13
C ASP A 195 -18.09 -0.51 -8.91
N LYS A 196 -18.62 -0.19 -10.11
CA LYS A 196 -19.32 -1.17 -10.95
C LYS A 196 -18.43 -1.91 -11.95
N LYS A 197 -17.43 -1.24 -12.53
CA LYS A 197 -16.66 -1.83 -13.65
C LYS A 197 -15.48 -2.65 -13.17
N PHE A 198 -14.56 -2.07 -12.39
CA PHE A 198 -13.34 -2.76 -12.01
C PHE A 198 -13.51 -3.57 -10.74
N VAL A 199 -14.18 -3.00 -9.73
CA VAL A 199 -14.54 -3.76 -8.52
C VAL A 199 -15.52 -4.87 -8.89
N GLY A 200 -16.47 -4.63 -9.80
CA GLY A 200 -17.34 -5.67 -10.36
C GLY A 200 -16.59 -6.85 -11.00
N GLN A 201 -15.49 -6.58 -11.71
CA GLN A 201 -14.65 -7.63 -12.29
C GLN A 201 -13.89 -8.44 -11.22
N VAL A 202 -13.56 -7.86 -10.07
CA VAL A 202 -12.91 -8.56 -8.95
C VAL A 202 -13.74 -9.76 -8.49
N LEU A 203 -15.08 -9.63 -8.47
CA LEU A 203 -15.98 -10.72 -8.07
C LEU A 203 -15.75 -11.98 -8.91
N GLY A 204 -15.64 -11.82 -10.23
CA GLY A 204 -15.42 -12.94 -11.15
C GLY A 204 -14.01 -13.52 -11.07
N GLU A 205 -13.02 -12.73 -10.69
CA GLU A 205 -11.62 -13.15 -10.68
C GLU A 205 -11.13 -13.71 -9.33
N MET A 206 -11.69 -13.22 -8.23
CA MET A 206 -11.20 -13.45 -6.86
C MET A 206 -12.31 -13.82 -5.86
N GLY A 207 -13.59 -13.66 -6.22
CA GLY A 207 -14.72 -13.94 -5.35
C GLY A 207 -15.21 -12.74 -4.53
N GLU A 208 -16.32 -12.95 -3.84
CA GLU A 208 -17.08 -11.91 -3.14
C GLU A 208 -16.32 -11.33 -1.94
N THR A 209 -15.71 -12.18 -1.11
CA THR A 209 -14.97 -11.74 0.08
C THR A 209 -13.79 -10.82 -0.26
N TYR A 210 -13.05 -11.15 -1.32
CA TYR A 210 -11.96 -10.31 -1.82
C TYR A 210 -12.49 -8.97 -2.36
N GLN A 211 -13.61 -8.99 -3.11
CA GLN A 211 -14.24 -7.77 -3.62
C GLN A 211 -14.66 -6.84 -2.48
N LEU A 212 -15.26 -7.37 -1.41
CA LEU A 212 -15.65 -6.61 -0.23
C LEU A 212 -14.43 -5.99 0.47
N ALA A 213 -13.33 -6.74 0.59
CA ALA A 213 -12.08 -6.25 1.16
C ALA A 213 -11.49 -5.08 0.35
N VAL A 214 -11.45 -5.21 -0.98
CA VAL A 214 -11.02 -4.13 -1.89
C VAL A 214 -11.89 -2.89 -1.70
N ARG A 215 -13.21 -3.07 -1.72
CA ARG A 215 -14.17 -1.98 -1.58
C ARG A 215 -13.96 -1.25 -0.26
N CYS A 216 -13.97 -1.97 0.85
CA CYS A 216 -13.74 -1.44 2.20
C CYS A 216 -12.46 -0.59 2.27
N CYS A 217 -11.37 -1.03 1.61
CA CYS A 217 -10.12 -0.27 1.61
C CYS A 217 -10.21 1.05 0.82
N LEU A 218 -10.99 1.09 -0.26
CA LEU A 218 -11.04 2.24 -1.18
C LEU A 218 -12.06 3.31 -0.78
N ASP A 219 -13.27 2.91 -0.38
CA ASP A 219 -14.36 3.83 -0.05
C ASP A 219 -14.51 4.06 1.46
N GLY A 220 -13.86 3.23 2.29
CA GLY A 220 -14.01 3.26 3.74
C GLY A 220 -15.43 2.89 4.18
N SER A 221 -16.25 2.27 3.32
CA SER A 221 -17.68 1.99 3.54
C SER A 221 -17.96 1.21 4.82
N SER A 222 -17.12 0.23 5.17
CA SER A 222 -17.23 -0.52 6.43
C SER A 222 -16.76 0.28 7.64
N MET A 223 -16.03 1.38 7.41
CA MET A 223 -15.48 2.29 8.42
C MET A 223 -16.31 3.59 8.54
N THR A 224 -17.46 3.66 7.87
CA THR A 224 -18.35 4.86 7.77
C THR A 224 -19.02 5.28 9.09
N GLY A 225 -18.78 4.58 10.20
CA GLY A 225 -19.29 4.91 11.53
C GLY A 225 -18.24 5.40 12.52
N ILE A 226 -17.01 5.66 12.08
CA ILE A 226 -15.92 6.12 12.95
C ILE A 226 -15.63 7.59 12.62
N SER A 227 -16.05 8.49 13.52
CA SER A 227 -15.74 9.91 13.37
C SER A 227 -14.24 10.13 13.51
N TYR A 228 -13.65 10.93 12.61
CA TYR A 228 -12.24 11.32 12.70
C TYR A 228 -11.90 12.07 13.99
N ASP A 229 -12.90 12.63 14.67
CA ASP A 229 -12.76 13.35 15.94
C ASP A 229 -12.91 12.44 17.17
N ASP A 230 -13.16 11.14 16.96
CA ASP A 230 -13.18 10.15 18.03
C ASP A 230 -11.78 9.98 18.62
N GLN A 231 -11.66 10.08 19.95
CA GLN A 231 -10.39 9.90 20.66
C GLN A 231 -9.82 8.48 20.46
N ASP A 232 -10.69 7.50 20.24
CA ASP A 232 -10.33 6.10 19.99
C ASP A 232 -10.39 5.73 18.50
N PHE A 233 -10.44 6.72 17.59
CA PHE A 233 -10.53 6.50 16.14
C PHE A 233 -9.53 5.46 15.65
N GLY A 234 -8.26 5.60 16.05
CA GLY A 234 -7.18 4.70 15.63
C GLY A 234 -7.36 3.25 16.10
N VAL A 235 -7.91 3.03 17.28
CA VAL A 235 -8.14 1.69 17.86
C VAL A 235 -9.36 1.03 17.22
N ARG A 236 -10.43 1.80 17.03
CA ARG A 236 -11.65 1.34 16.35
C ARG A 236 -11.36 1.00 14.89
N LEU A 237 -10.58 1.84 14.20
CA LEU A 237 -10.15 1.61 12.81
C LEU A 237 -9.39 0.30 12.67
N ASP A 238 -8.41 0.04 13.54
CA ASP A 238 -7.62 -1.19 13.54
C ASP A 238 -8.50 -2.42 13.83
N THR A 239 -9.46 -2.29 14.75
CA THR A 239 -10.39 -3.37 15.09
C THR A 239 -11.32 -3.71 13.91
N GLU A 240 -11.86 -2.69 13.25
CA GLU A 240 -12.73 -2.89 12.08
C GLU A 240 -11.95 -3.44 10.89
N PHE A 241 -10.72 -2.95 10.63
CA PHE A 241 -9.87 -3.49 9.57
C PHE A 241 -9.58 -4.98 9.77
N ALA A 242 -9.30 -5.41 11.00
CA ALA A 242 -9.06 -6.81 11.31
C ALA A 242 -10.32 -7.69 11.09
N LYS A 243 -11.50 -7.23 11.52
CA LYS A 243 -12.77 -7.97 11.40
C LYS A 243 -13.32 -8.02 9.97
N THR A 244 -12.94 -7.07 9.13
CA THR A 244 -13.44 -6.95 7.76
C THR A 244 -12.39 -7.44 6.78
N VAL A 245 -11.44 -6.58 6.43
CA VAL A 245 -10.43 -6.81 5.39
C VAL A 245 -9.59 -8.06 5.68
N LEU A 246 -9.04 -8.18 6.90
CA LEU A 246 -8.14 -9.29 7.20
C LEU A 246 -8.89 -10.62 7.23
N GLN A 247 -10.02 -10.68 7.94
CA GLN A 247 -10.85 -11.88 8.03
C GLN A 247 -11.40 -12.34 6.67
N TRP A 248 -11.83 -11.41 5.80
CA TRP A 248 -12.32 -11.76 4.46
C TRP A 248 -11.22 -12.32 3.55
N LEU A 249 -9.99 -11.86 3.70
CA LEU A 249 -8.84 -12.36 2.94
C LEU A 249 -8.27 -13.69 3.50
N GLU A 250 -8.66 -14.09 4.70
CA GLU A 250 -8.29 -15.38 5.31
C GLU A 250 -9.10 -16.55 4.71
N TYR A 251 -10.31 -16.28 4.23
CA TYR A 251 -11.35 -17.28 3.99
C TYR A 251 -11.47 -17.72 2.50
N PRO A 252 -10.44 -18.39 1.96
CA PRO A 252 -10.70 -19.71 1.35
C PRO A 252 -9.55 -20.72 1.57
N GLN A 253 -8.86 -20.68 2.70
CA GLN A 253 -7.75 -21.62 2.97
C GLN A 253 -8.18 -23.02 3.45
N LEU A 254 -9.49 -23.29 3.62
CA LEU A 254 -9.98 -24.50 4.31
C LEU A 254 -10.74 -25.52 3.44
N GLU A 255 -10.87 -25.30 2.14
CA GLU A 255 -11.41 -26.34 1.23
C GLU A 255 -10.33 -26.78 0.24
N GLY A 256 -9.61 -27.84 0.63
CA GLY A 256 -8.67 -28.59 -0.18
C GLY A 256 -8.79 -30.07 0.17
#